data_AF-A0A6M0L448-F1
#
_entry.id   AF-A0A6M0L448-F1
#
_cell.length_a   1.000
_cell.length_b   1.000
_cell.length_c   1.000
_cell.angle_alpha   90.00
_cell.angle_beta   90.00
_cell.angle_gamma   90.00
#
_symmetry.space_group_name_H-M   'P 1'
#
loop_
_entity.id
_entity.type
_entity.pdbx_description
1 polymer ?
#
loop_
_entity_poly.entity_id
_entity_poly.type
_entity_poly.pdbx_seq_one_letter_code
_entity_poly.pdbx_strand_id
1 'polypeptide(L)'
;MKRELLVRYIAVVILLTISLFSAKVSNDYWEKGLDFESYLEQYKISKDIIDLLDKDDIQLISEIDPNRRFYEMIASNGVLLQALIPTGEELQLHLFRTPDCYKVEVIPVSYQKDTYVTLLEVENTPHRDIVKKVKNRKLANEFTKVMKHSVNFRGIQKKDKLAIVYDQKMRLGQPIGIPDIKVAMLESHKKRHYVFKHTDGKYYDEDGEELVKKYMGKPLKHIRITSHFTHRRFHPVLKRWKAHLGTDFGAKRGTPILAVAKGKVTFARWKGANGNLVKIRHRDGYATIYAHLSRIKTKSGKTVNKGEVIGYVGSTGRSTGPHLHFGVYLNGRAINPMRMVKFSSKGVSGKEKKAYLRRKKRYTKIIDTIFDENRPSYVWNTVQERLVTPDMREYYKSIGW
;
A
#
# COMPACT_ATOMS: atom_id res chain seq x y z
N MET A 1 -11.26 9.25 -28.27
CA MET A 1 -12.44 10.13 -28.44
C MET A 1 -13.77 9.48 -28.04
N LYS A 2 -14.29 8.44 -28.72
CA LYS A 2 -15.64 7.90 -28.41
C LYS A 2 -15.81 7.26 -27.01
N ARG A 3 -14.75 6.69 -26.41
CA ARG A 3 -14.80 6.14 -25.03
C ARG A 3 -14.80 7.20 -23.92
N GLU A 4 -14.16 8.34 -24.13
CA GLU A 4 -14.17 9.44 -23.14
C GLU A 4 -15.49 10.22 -23.17
N LEU A 5 -16.11 10.32 -24.36
CA LEU A 5 -17.46 10.86 -24.52
C LEU A 5 -18.52 9.98 -23.83
N LEU A 6 -18.39 8.65 -23.89
CA LEU A 6 -19.31 7.72 -23.22
C LEU A 6 -19.21 7.81 -21.68
N VAL A 7 -18.00 7.96 -21.13
CA VAL A 7 -17.78 8.12 -19.68
C VAL A 7 -18.29 9.49 -19.19
N ARG A 8 -18.14 10.56 -19.99
CA ARG A 8 -18.73 11.87 -19.68
C ARG A 8 -20.26 11.85 -19.76
N TYR A 9 -20.85 11.15 -20.72
CA TYR A 9 -22.31 11.02 -20.83
C TYR A 9 -22.92 10.23 -19.66
N ILE A 10 -22.26 9.16 -19.20
CA ILE A 10 -22.71 8.40 -18.02
C ILE A 10 -22.60 9.26 -16.75
N ALA A 11 -21.54 10.07 -16.61
CA ALA A 11 -21.42 10.99 -15.48
C ALA A 11 -22.47 12.12 -15.49
N VAL A 12 -22.82 12.64 -16.68
CA VAL A 12 -23.82 13.71 -16.84
C VAL A 12 -25.25 13.20 -16.70
N VAL A 13 -25.56 11.99 -17.18
CA VAL A 13 -26.90 11.38 -17.01
C VAL A 13 -27.15 10.91 -15.57
N ILE A 14 -26.10 10.50 -14.84
CA ILE A 14 -26.19 10.28 -13.38
C ILE A 14 -26.41 11.60 -12.64
N LEU A 15 -25.91 12.74 -13.15
CA LEU A 15 -26.13 14.07 -12.57
C LEU A 15 -27.49 14.69 -12.91
N LEU A 16 -28.11 14.33 -14.05
CA LEU A 16 -29.39 14.88 -14.50
C LEU A 16 -30.63 14.16 -13.96
N THR A 17 -30.46 13.10 -13.15
CA THR A 17 -31.56 12.44 -12.41
C THR A 17 -31.55 12.77 -10.92
N ILE A 18 -30.69 13.69 -10.46
CA ILE A 18 -30.55 14.07 -9.03
C ILE A 18 -31.58 15.13 -8.59
N SER A 19 -32.47 15.59 -9.47
CA SER A 19 -33.46 16.62 -9.12
C SER A 19 -34.59 16.18 -8.18
N LEU A 20 -34.58 14.95 -7.62
CA LEU A 20 -35.64 14.50 -6.69
C LEU A 20 -35.17 13.89 -5.36
N PHE A 21 -33.87 13.77 -5.08
CA PHE A 21 -33.41 13.35 -3.75
C PHE A 21 -32.17 14.14 -3.34
N SER A 22 -32.34 15.05 -2.38
CA SER A 22 -31.21 15.69 -1.69
C SER A 22 -30.45 14.59 -0.93
N ALA A 23 -29.31 14.16 -1.47
CA ALA A 23 -28.41 13.21 -0.85
C ALA A 23 -27.21 13.94 -0.26
N LYS A 24 -26.87 13.64 0.99
CA LYS A 24 -25.69 14.17 1.67
C LYS A 24 -24.54 13.20 1.52
N VAL A 25 -23.37 13.72 1.15
CA VAL A 25 -22.11 12.95 1.16
C VAL A 25 -21.34 13.26 2.44
N SER A 26 -21.02 12.24 3.24
CA SER A 26 -20.14 12.34 4.41
C SER A 26 -18.76 11.76 4.08
N ASN A 27 -17.74 12.21 4.82
CA ASN A 27 -16.45 11.55 4.84
C ASN A 27 -15.90 11.57 6.27
N ASP A 28 -15.88 10.40 6.89
CA ASP A 28 -15.47 10.23 8.28
C ASP A 28 -14.36 9.19 8.40
N TYR A 29 -13.71 9.13 9.56
CA TYR A 29 -12.72 8.10 9.84
C TYR A 29 -13.39 6.85 10.36
N TRP A 30 -12.97 5.69 9.84
CA TRP A 30 -13.44 4.42 10.38
C TRP A 30 -13.01 4.27 11.84
N GLU A 31 -13.96 4.22 12.76
CA GLU A 31 -13.64 4.24 14.19
C GLU A 31 -12.87 3.00 14.64
N LYS A 32 -11.97 3.19 15.60
CA LYS A 32 -11.18 2.09 16.16
C LYS A 32 -12.07 1.20 17.02
N GLY A 33 -12.41 0.04 16.48
CA GLY A 33 -13.22 -0.97 17.17
C GLY A 33 -14.57 -1.21 16.50
N LEU A 34 -15.00 -0.31 15.62
CA LEU A 34 -16.15 -0.53 14.75
C LEU A 34 -15.82 -1.67 13.78
N ASP A 35 -16.56 -2.76 13.85
CA ASP A 35 -16.52 -3.80 12.83
C ASP A 35 -17.63 -3.59 11.79
N PHE A 36 -17.51 -4.28 10.66
CA PHE A 36 -18.45 -4.11 9.56
C PHE A 36 -19.87 -4.55 9.93
N GLU A 37 -20.01 -5.54 10.81
CA GLU A 37 -21.33 -5.99 11.29
C GLU A 37 -22.04 -4.90 12.09
N SER A 38 -21.33 -4.30 13.05
CA SER A 38 -21.82 -3.17 13.85
C SER A 38 -22.16 -1.97 12.96
N TYR A 39 -21.38 -1.74 11.90
CA TYR A 39 -21.67 -0.72 10.90
C TYR A 39 -22.98 -1.00 10.12
N LEU A 40 -23.25 -2.26 9.73
CA LEU A 40 -24.51 -2.63 9.08
C LEU A 40 -25.72 -2.43 10.00
N GLU A 41 -25.57 -2.77 11.30
CA GLU A 41 -26.61 -2.59 12.31
C GLU A 41 -27.02 -1.11 12.47
N GLN A 42 -26.07 -0.16 12.40
CA GLN A 42 -26.36 1.28 12.47
C GLN A 42 -27.38 1.73 11.42
N TYR A 43 -27.38 1.09 10.25
CA TYR A 43 -28.30 1.37 9.14
C TYR A 43 -29.43 0.35 9.00
N LYS A 44 -29.61 -0.54 9.99
CA LYS A 44 -30.61 -1.61 9.99
C LYS A 44 -30.50 -2.52 8.75
N ILE A 45 -29.28 -2.75 8.26
CA ILE A 45 -29.01 -3.63 7.11
C ILE A 45 -28.79 -5.06 7.63
N SER A 46 -29.44 -6.05 7.01
CA SER A 46 -29.26 -7.46 7.40
C SER A 46 -27.81 -7.92 7.23
N LYS A 47 -27.31 -8.69 8.20
CA LYS A 47 -25.97 -9.28 8.19
C LYS A 47 -25.81 -10.41 7.17
N ASP A 48 -26.91 -10.97 6.67
CA ASP A 48 -26.90 -12.06 5.68
C ASP A 48 -26.15 -11.67 4.38
N ILE A 49 -26.02 -10.36 4.13
CA ILE A 49 -25.22 -9.82 3.04
C ILE A 49 -23.75 -10.24 3.10
N ILE A 50 -23.23 -10.51 4.31
CA ILE A 50 -21.86 -11.00 4.53
C ILE A 50 -21.75 -12.46 4.11
N ASP A 51 -22.80 -13.27 4.27
CA ASP A 51 -22.76 -14.68 3.90
C ASP A 51 -22.71 -14.90 2.39
N LEU A 52 -23.21 -13.92 1.63
CA LEU A 52 -23.10 -13.86 0.17
C LEU A 52 -21.66 -13.62 -0.31
N LEU A 53 -20.78 -13.15 0.58
CA LEU A 53 -19.38 -12.95 0.27
C LEU A 53 -18.58 -14.26 0.37
N ASP A 54 -17.60 -14.38 -0.50
CA ASP A 54 -16.70 -15.52 -0.45
C ASP A 54 -15.64 -15.37 0.66
N LYS A 55 -14.89 -16.44 0.91
CA LYS A 55 -13.85 -16.47 1.96
C LYS A 55 -12.84 -15.30 1.87
N ASP A 56 -12.36 -14.94 0.67
CA ASP A 56 -11.29 -13.95 0.57
C ASP A 56 -11.86 -12.53 0.73
N ASP A 57 -13.10 -12.28 0.30
CA ASP A 57 -13.75 -10.99 0.52
C ASP A 57 -14.06 -10.76 2.01
N ILE A 58 -14.48 -11.80 2.73
CA ILE A 58 -14.72 -11.70 4.17
C ILE A 58 -13.38 -11.54 4.92
N GLN A 59 -12.29 -12.16 4.43
CA GLN A 59 -10.95 -11.84 4.93
C GLN A 59 -10.66 -10.34 4.77
N LEU A 60 -10.98 -9.74 3.62
CA LEU A 60 -10.76 -8.30 3.40
C LEU A 60 -11.61 -7.41 4.33
N ILE A 61 -12.83 -7.80 4.66
CA ILE A 61 -13.66 -7.10 5.67
C ILE A 61 -12.91 -7.02 7.00
N SER A 62 -12.28 -8.12 7.41
CA SER A 62 -11.50 -8.14 8.64
C SER A 62 -10.19 -7.33 8.56
N GLU A 63 -9.84 -6.79 7.38
CA GLU A 63 -8.69 -5.94 7.14
C GLU A 63 -9.01 -4.44 7.10
N ILE A 64 -10.27 -4.02 7.27
CA ILE A 64 -10.66 -2.61 7.36
C ILE A 64 -9.73 -1.86 8.34
N ASP A 65 -9.22 -0.72 7.86
CA ASP A 65 -8.20 0.06 8.54
C ASP A 65 -8.84 1.21 9.35
N PRO A 66 -8.78 1.17 10.70
CA PRO A 66 -9.48 2.11 11.59
C PRO A 66 -8.89 3.53 11.63
N ASN A 67 -8.11 3.93 10.62
CA ASN A 67 -7.59 5.30 10.48
C ASN A 67 -7.72 5.80 9.03
N ARG A 68 -8.55 5.16 8.22
CA ARG A 68 -8.84 5.59 6.85
C ARG A 68 -10.19 6.26 6.79
N ARG A 69 -10.26 7.26 5.91
CA ARG A 69 -11.54 7.85 5.56
C ARG A 69 -12.36 6.87 4.75
N PHE A 70 -13.61 6.71 5.12
CA PHE A 70 -14.63 6.09 4.30
C PHE A 70 -15.61 7.16 3.86
N TYR A 71 -16.44 6.84 2.87
CA TYR A 71 -17.36 7.79 2.27
C TYR A 71 -18.74 7.19 2.26
N GLU A 72 -19.74 7.99 2.61
CA GLU A 72 -21.13 7.58 2.57
C GLU A 72 -21.95 8.57 1.77
N MET A 73 -23.02 8.04 1.19
CA MET A 73 -24.06 8.82 0.54
C MET A 73 -25.37 8.44 1.21
N ILE A 74 -26.00 9.41 1.88
CA ILE A 74 -27.20 9.20 2.68
C ILE A 74 -28.31 10.09 2.11
N ALA A 75 -29.48 9.50 1.85
CA ALA A 75 -30.65 10.22 1.40
C ALA A 75 -31.19 11.14 2.51
N SER A 76 -31.97 12.16 2.15
CA SER A 76 -32.58 13.11 3.11
C SER A 76 -33.41 12.45 4.22
N ASN A 77 -33.95 11.26 3.97
CA ASN A 77 -34.71 10.47 4.94
C ASN A 77 -33.83 9.56 5.85
N GLY A 78 -32.50 9.71 5.79
CA GLY A 78 -31.55 8.94 6.60
C GLY A 78 -31.17 7.56 6.02
N VAL A 79 -31.71 7.18 4.86
CA VAL A 79 -31.36 5.90 4.21
C VAL A 79 -29.96 5.96 3.61
N LEU A 80 -29.11 5.00 3.96
CA LEU A 80 -27.80 4.82 3.31
C LEU A 80 -28.00 4.38 1.86
N LEU A 81 -27.59 5.19 0.90
CA LEU A 81 -27.62 4.83 -0.53
C LEU A 81 -26.36 4.04 -0.91
N GLN A 82 -25.19 4.48 -0.43
CA GLN A 82 -23.92 3.85 -0.72
C GLN A 82 -22.86 4.17 0.34
N ALA A 83 -21.96 3.22 0.61
CA ALA A 83 -20.74 3.41 1.37
C ALA A 83 -19.50 2.83 0.65
N LEU A 84 -18.39 3.56 0.70
CA LEU A 84 -17.08 3.16 0.17
C LEU A 84 -16.07 3.04 1.32
N ILE A 85 -15.80 1.81 1.75
CA ILE A 85 -15.06 1.51 2.99
C ILE A 85 -13.69 0.88 2.66
N PRO A 86 -12.56 1.58 2.85
CA PRO A 86 -11.25 1.03 2.49
C PRO A 86 -10.85 -0.19 3.34
N THR A 87 -10.55 -1.30 2.67
CA THR A 87 -9.92 -2.49 3.30
C THR A 87 -8.39 -2.42 3.22
N GLY A 88 -7.85 -1.46 2.47
CA GLY A 88 -6.43 -1.20 2.31
C GLY A 88 -6.18 -0.05 1.33
N GLU A 89 -4.97 0.02 0.76
CA GLU A 89 -4.59 1.06 -0.23
C GLU A 89 -5.11 0.81 -1.63
N GLU A 90 -5.48 -0.42 -1.93
CA GLU A 90 -5.82 -0.85 -3.29
C GLU A 90 -7.31 -1.20 -3.43
N LEU A 91 -7.96 -1.62 -2.35
CA LEU A 91 -9.32 -2.17 -2.35
C LEU A 91 -10.19 -1.47 -1.30
N GLN A 92 -11.48 -1.44 -1.59
CA GLN A 92 -12.53 -0.96 -0.70
C GLN A 92 -13.79 -1.83 -0.87
N LEU A 93 -14.58 -1.93 0.19
CA LEU A 93 -15.94 -2.41 0.10
C LEU A 93 -16.80 -1.32 -0.53
N HIS A 94 -17.71 -1.73 -1.39
CA HIS A 94 -18.77 -0.92 -1.95
C HIS A 94 -20.08 -1.55 -1.50
N LEU A 95 -20.67 -0.97 -0.45
CA LEU A 95 -22.01 -1.29 0.02
C LEU A 95 -22.98 -0.33 -0.67
N PHE A 96 -24.00 -0.83 -1.35
CA PHE A 96 -24.94 0.01 -2.08
C PHE A 96 -26.35 -0.56 -2.06
N ARG A 97 -27.33 0.33 -2.12
CA ARG A 97 -28.75 -0.02 -2.16
C ARG A 97 -29.20 -0.21 -3.61
N THR A 98 -29.81 -1.35 -3.91
CA THR A 98 -30.62 -1.59 -5.11
C THR A 98 -32.10 -1.36 -4.78
N PRO A 99 -33.03 -1.36 -5.75
CA PRO A 99 -34.46 -1.18 -5.46
C PRO A 99 -34.98 -2.15 -4.37
N ASP A 100 -34.53 -3.40 -4.39
CA ASP A 100 -35.08 -4.45 -3.51
C ASP A 100 -34.24 -4.75 -2.25
N CYS A 101 -32.93 -4.47 -2.25
CA CYS A 101 -32.03 -4.90 -1.17
C CYS A 101 -30.69 -4.13 -1.17
N TYR A 102 -29.83 -4.42 -0.18
CA TYR A 102 -28.44 -3.98 -0.20
C TYR A 102 -27.54 -5.04 -0.82
N LYS A 103 -26.50 -4.59 -1.53
CA LYS A 103 -25.44 -5.43 -2.07
C LYS A 103 -24.09 -4.90 -1.61
N VAL A 104 -23.14 -5.82 -1.45
CA VAL A 104 -21.77 -5.50 -1.09
C VAL A 104 -20.82 -6.19 -2.07
N GLU A 105 -19.86 -5.43 -2.56
CA GLU A 105 -18.80 -5.95 -3.43
C GLU A 105 -17.45 -5.34 -3.05
N VAL A 106 -16.36 -6.00 -3.45
CA VAL A 106 -15.01 -5.49 -3.28
C VAL A 106 -14.55 -4.89 -4.60
N ILE A 107 -14.30 -3.58 -4.61
CA ILE A 107 -13.84 -2.86 -5.79
C ILE A 107 -12.46 -2.21 -5.56
N PRO A 108 -11.68 -1.98 -6.62
CA PRO A 108 -10.48 -1.16 -6.52
C PRO A 108 -10.80 0.25 -6.03
N VAL A 109 -9.90 0.81 -5.22
CA VAL A 109 -9.95 2.24 -4.89
C VAL A 109 -9.61 3.02 -6.16
N SER A 110 -10.55 3.87 -6.61
CA SER A 110 -10.26 4.82 -7.68
C SER A 110 -9.36 5.93 -7.15
N TYR A 111 -8.22 6.12 -7.80
CA TYR A 111 -7.26 7.18 -7.51
C TYR A 111 -6.60 7.66 -8.80
N GLN A 112 -6.21 8.93 -8.80
CA GLN A 112 -5.26 9.45 -9.77
C GLN A 112 -3.85 9.16 -9.26
N LYS A 113 -2.93 8.89 -10.17
CA LYS A 113 -1.55 8.58 -9.82
C LYS A 113 -0.65 9.42 -10.68
N ASP A 114 0.07 10.32 -10.03
CA ASP A 114 1.00 11.23 -10.68
C ASP A 114 2.41 10.95 -10.17
N THR A 115 3.38 11.21 -11.04
CA THR A 115 4.80 11.15 -10.67
C THR A 115 5.23 12.57 -10.35
N TYR A 116 6.01 12.75 -9.29
CA TYR A 116 6.54 14.04 -8.87
C TYR A 116 8.07 14.05 -8.80
N VAL A 117 8.68 15.23 -8.98
CA VAL A 117 10.12 15.46 -8.82
C VAL A 117 10.37 16.55 -7.79
N THR A 118 10.99 16.18 -6.68
CA THR A 118 11.44 17.12 -5.65
C THR A 118 12.94 17.31 -5.76
N LEU A 119 13.39 18.56 -5.82
CA LEU A 119 14.80 18.96 -5.74
C LEU A 119 14.95 20.04 -4.67
N LEU A 120 15.73 19.77 -3.63
CA LEU A 120 15.95 20.72 -2.55
C LEU A 120 17.45 20.88 -2.31
N GLU A 121 17.85 22.08 -1.92
CA GLU A 121 19.08 22.30 -1.17
C GLU A 121 18.79 22.15 0.32
N VAL A 122 19.67 21.45 1.02
CA VAL A 122 19.58 21.23 2.46
C VAL A 122 19.89 22.53 3.20
N GLU A 123 18.95 22.97 4.02
CA GLU A 123 19.09 24.13 4.91
C GLU A 123 19.21 23.69 6.38
N ASN A 124 18.49 22.63 6.75
CA ASN A 124 18.49 22.05 8.08
C ASN A 124 18.91 20.58 8.00
N THR A 125 17.93 19.69 7.93
CA THR A 125 18.13 18.26 7.70
C THR A 125 17.25 17.87 6.53
N PRO A 126 17.65 16.88 5.71
CA PRO A 126 16.84 16.44 4.57
C PRO A 126 15.40 16.13 4.96
N HIS A 127 15.19 15.49 6.12
CA HIS A 127 13.85 15.19 6.63
C HIS A 127 13.03 16.47 6.89
N ARG A 128 13.57 17.41 7.67
CA ARG A 128 12.87 18.65 8.04
C ARG A 128 12.57 19.51 6.81
N ASP A 129 13.51 19.57 5.87
CA ASP A 129 13.37 20.38 4.66
C ASP A 129 12.32 19.78 3.72
N ILE A 130 12.24 18.45 3.58
CA ILE A 130 11.13 17.80 2.86
C ILE A 130 9.79 18.07 3.54
N VAL A 131 9.71 17.96 4.87
CA VAL A 131 8.46 18.25 5.60
C VAL A 131 8.00 19.69 5.37
N LYS A 132 8.91 20.67 5.43
CA LYS A 132 8.57 22.09 5.29
C LYS A 132 8.28 22.49 3.85
N LYS A 133 9.18 22.15 2.91
CA LYS A 133 9.13 22.62 1.52
C LYS A 133 8.15 21.82 0.66
N VAL A 134 8.05 20.50 0.88
CA VAL A 134 7.16 19.60 0.13
C VAL A 134 5.82 19.37 0.84
N LYS A 135 5.73 19.69 2.14
CA LYS A 135 4.53 19.45 2.97
C LYS A 135 4.06 18.00 2.98
N ASN A 136 4.99 17.06 2.77
CA ASN A 136 4.70 15.63 2.76
C ASN A 136 5.59 14.88 3.77
N ARG A 137 5.10 14.74 5.00
CA ARG A 137 5.81 14.01 6.08
C ARG A 137 6.04 12.53 5.75
N LYS A 138 5.13 11.90 5.01
CA LYS A 138 5.29 10.48 4.61
C LYS A 138 6.44 10.33 3.62
N LEU A 139 6.60 11.28 2.69
CA LEU A 139 7.74 11.33 1.77
C LEU A 139 9.05 11.49 2.52
N ALA A 140 9.12 12.44 3.47
CA ALA A 140 10.32 12.66 4.29
C ALA A 140 10.74 11.38 5.03
N ASN A 141 9.78 10.68 5.65
CA ASN A 141 10.02 9.43 6.35
C ASN A 141 10.53 8.33 5.40
N GLU A 142 9.91 8.17 4.23
CA GLU A 142 10.32 7.14 3.27
C GLU A 142 11.69 7.47 2.67
N PHE A 143 11.97 8.74 2.36
CA PHE A 143 13.28 9.19 1.87
C PHE A 143 14.41 8.85 2.85
N THR A 144 14.27 9.24 4.12
CA THR A 144 15.27 8.92 5.15
C THR A 144 15.46 7.41 5.27
N LYS A 145 14.38 6.65 5.21
CA LYS A 145 14.41 5.19 5.31
C LYS A 145 15.16 4.53 4.15
N VAL A 146 14.96 4.97 2.90
CA VAL A 146 15.64 4.37 1.73
C VAL A 146 17.10 4.78 1.64
N MET A 147 17.42 6.02 2.04
CA MET A 147 18.77 6.57 1.93
C MET A 147 19.72 6.12 3.06
N LYS A 148 19.20 5.73 4.23
CA LYS A 148 20.05 5.43 5.43
C LYS A 148 21.11 4.34 5.23
N HIS A 149 20.94 3.48 4.24
CA HIS A 149 21.90 2.41 3.91
C HIS A 149 22.89 2.82 2.82
N SER A 150 22.62 3.93 2.11
CA SER A 150 23.45 4.45 1.01
C SER A 150 24.31 5.64 1.46
N VAL A 151 23.86 6.42 2.44
CA VAL A 151 24.58 7.62 2.91
C VAL A 151 24.50 7.79 4.43
N ASN A 152 25.57 8.28 5.03
CA ASN A 152 25.62 8.65 6.45
C ASN A 152 25.04 10.06 6.65
N PHE A 153 23.85 10.14 7.22
CA PHE A 153 23.15 11.41 7.46
C PHE A 153 23.91 12.41 8.35
N ARG A 154 24.88 11.96 9.17
CA ARG A 154 25.70 12.87 9.99
C ARG A 154 26.67 13.71 9.17
N GLY A 155 27.01 13.25 7.96
CA GLY A 155 27.95 13.93 7.06
C GLY A 155 27.30 14.90 6.09
N ILE A 156 26.02 15.23 6.27
CA ILE A 156 25.28 16.13 5.37
C ILE A 156 25.47 17.56 5.85
N GLN A 157 25.81 18.44 4.91
CA GLN A 157 26.07 19.85 5.15
C GLN A 157 24.98 20.72 4.54
N LYS A 158 24.93 21.99 4.97
CA LYS A 158 24.08 22.99 4.31
C LYS A 158 24.51 23.14 2.84
N LYS A 159 23.54 23.34 1.95
CA LYS A 159 23.69 23.40 0.48
C LYS A 159 23.93 22.06 -0.21
N ASP A 160 24.07 20.94 0.52
CA ASP A 160 24.02 19.62 -0.12
C ASP A 160 22.67 19.47 -0.85
N LYS A 161 22.71 18.93 -2.07
CA LYS A 161 21.53 18.76 -2.91
C LYS A 161 20.85 17.42 -2.64
N LEU A 162 19.52 17.42 -2.65
CA LEU A 162 18.73 16.19 -2.66
C LEU A 162 17.73 16.20 -3.81
N ALA A 163 17.48 15.04 -4.39
CA ALA A 163 16.43 14.84 -5.38
C ALA A 163 15.61 13.58 -5.08
N ILE A 164 14.30 13.65 -5.35
CA ILE A 164 13.36 12.56 -5.14
C ILE A 164 12.39 12.51 -6.30
N VAL A 165 12.34 11.37 -6.99
CA VAL A 165 11.29 11.05 -7.95
C VAL A 165 10.38 10.02 -7.32
N TYR A 166 9.08 10.30 -7.21
CA TYR A 166 8.13 9.42 -6.56
C TYR A 166 6.76 9.45 -7.21
N ASP A 167 6.06 8.31 -7.17
CA ASP A 167 4.63 8.31 -7.51
C ASP A 167 3.81 8.61 -6.24
N GLN A 168 2.80 9.45 -6.35
CA GLN A 168 1.83 9.70 -5.28
C GLN A 168 0.43 9.40 -5.79
N LYS A 169 -0.30 8.59 -5.02
CA LYS A 169 -1.72 8.34 -5.27
C LYS A 169 -2.55 9.48 -4.67
N MET A 170 -3.54 9.95 -5.42
CA MET A 170 -4.42 11.07 -5.11
C MET A 170 -5.88 10.62 -5.19
N ARG A 171 -6.68 10.91 -4.17
CA ARG A 171 -8.12 10.67 -4.17
C ARG A 171 -8.83 11.92 -3.68
N LEU A 172 -9.73 12.48 -4.50
CA LEU A 172 -10.45 13.73 -4.20
C LEU A 172 -9.51 14.88 -3.80
N GLY A 173 -8.41 15.04 -4.55
CA GLY A 173 -7.39 16.07 -4.28
C GLY A 173 -6.48 15.79 -3.09
N GLN A 174 -6.66 14.68 -2.35
CA GLN A 174 -5.88 14.33 -1.17
C GLN A 174 -4.90 13.17 -1.44
N PRO A 175 -3.64 13.25 -0.95
CA PRO A 175 -2.67 12.19 -1.11
C PRO A 175 -3.01 11.01 -0.19
N ILE A 176 -3.15 9.83 -0.78
CA ILE A 176 -3.42 8.58 -0.07
C ILE A 176 -2.20 7.66 -0.08
N GLY A 177 -2.09 6.83 0.96
CA GLY A 177 -0.99 5.86 1.11
C GLY A 177 0.37 6.50 1.37
N ILE A 178 1.43 5.72 1.16
CA ILE A 178 2.84 6.15 1.24
C ILE A 178 3.39 6.40 -0.18
N PRO A 179 4.12 7.53 -0.41
CA PRO A 179 4.74 7.81 -1.70
C PRO A 179 5.66 6.68 -2.18
N ASP A 180 5.57 6.34 -3.46
CA ASP A 180 6.37 5.29 -4.08
C ASP A 180 7.63 5.89 -4.73
N ILE A 181 8.69 6.07 -3.92
CA ILE A 181 9.99 6.60 -4.37
C ILE A 181 10.59 5.68 -5.44
N LYS A 182 10.83 6.21 -6.65
CA LYS A 182 11.48 5.54 -7.77
C LYS A 182 12.98 5.73 -7.77
N VAL A 183 13.42 6.95 -7.47
CA VAL A 183 14.81 7.27 -7.25
C VAL A 183 14.91 8.32 -6.15
N ALA A 184 15.92 8.18 -5.31
CA ALA A 184 16.33 9.19 -4.37
C ALA A 184 17.83 9.46 -4.58
N MET A 185 18.21 10.72 -4.48
CA MET A 185 19.59 11.18 -4.54
C MET A 185 19.83 12.10 -3.35
N LEU A 186 20.97 11.93 -2.69
CA LEU A 186 21.45 12.85 -1.67
C LEU A 186 22.95 13.07 -1.87
N GLU A 187 23.33 14.33 -1.93
CA GLU A 187 24.72 14.76 -1.91
C GLU A 187 25.26 14.71 -0.49
N SER A 188 26.50 14.25 -0.34
CA SER A 188 27.28 14.38 0.88
C SER A 188 28.75 14.53 0.48
N HIS A 189 29.43 15.55 1.01
CA HIS A 189 30.83 15.84 0.68
C HIS A 189 31.08 15.94 -0.84
N LYS A 190 30.17 16.60 -1.58
CA LYS A 190 30.20 16.74 -3.05
C LYS A 190 30.08 15.43 -3.84
N LYS A 191 29.80 14.30 -3.18
CA LYS A 191 29.49 13.04 -3.84
C LYS A 191 27.98 12.82 -3.82
N ARG A 192 27.40 12.53 -4.98
CA ARG A 192 25.97 12.16 -5.11
C ARG A 192 25.83 10.67 -4.80
N HIS A 193 24.91 10.34 -3.91
CA HIS A 193 24.54 8.97 -3.58
C HIS A 193 23.14 8.69 -4.12
N TYR A 194 23.01 7.75 -5.05
CA TYR A 194 21.72 7.37 -5.63
C TYR A 194 21.17 6.05 -5.07
N VAL A 195 19.85 6.00 -4.97
CA VAL A 195 19.08 4.81 -4.62
C VAL A 195 17.95 4.65 -5.62
N PHE A 196 17.87 3.49 -6.28
CA PHE A 196 16.92 3.21 -7.35
C PHE A 196 15.97 2.09 -6.97
N LYS A 197 14.67 2.29 -7.23
CA LYS A 197 13.66 1.25 -7.09
C LYS A 197 13.63 0.35 -8.33
N HIS A 198 13.76 -0.95 -8.12
CA HIS A 198 13.66 -1.94 -9.18
C HIS A 198 12.23 -2.50 -9.31
N THR A 199 11.96 -3.24 -10.40
CA THR A 199 10.65 -3.86 -10.68
C THR A 199 10.27 -4.91 -9.65
N ASP A 200 11.25 -5.45 -8.93
CA ASP A 200 11.07 -6.33 -7.77
C ASP A 200 10.48 -5.61 -6.53
N GLY A 201 10.35 -4.28 -6.59
CA GLY A 201 9.87 -3.43 -5.51
C GLY A 201 10.94 -3.06 -4.48
N LYS A 202 12.19 -3.49 -4.67
CA LYS A 202 13.31 -3.24 -3.76
C LYS A 202 14.17 -2.08 -4.23
N TYR A 203 15.08 -1.66 -3.35
CA TYR A 203 16.00 -0.56 -3.57
C TYR A 203 17.43 -1.06 -3.75
N TYR A 204 18.09 -0.53 -4.77
CA TYR A 204 19.46 -0.86 -5.14
C TYR A 204 20.28 0.42 -5.22
N ASP A 205 21.56 0.35 -4.87
CA ASP A 205 22.51 1.44 -5.04
C ASP A 205 23.06 1.52 -6.47
N GLU A 206 23.95 2.48 -6.71
CA GLU A 206 24.57 2.71 -8.02
C GLU A 206 25.27 1.47 -8.60
N ASP A 207 25.87 0.63 -7.77
CA ASP A 207 26.58 -0.57 -8.20
C ASP A 207 25.62 -1.74 -8.48
N GLY A 208 24.34 -1.57 -8.13
CA GLY A 208 23.30 -2.58 -8.29
C GLY A 208 23.25 -3.57 -7.13
N GLU A 209 23.85 -3.21 -5.99
CA GLU A 209 23.77 -3.95 -4.74
C GLU A 209 22.45 -3.62 -4.02
N GLU A 210 21.80 -4.65 -3.48
CA GLU A 210 20.52 -4.52 -2.78
C GLU A 210 20.75 -3.84 -1.42
N LEU A 211 20.21 -2.63 -1.25
CA LEU A 211 20.41 -1.84 -0.03
C LEU A 211 19.66 -2.39 1.19
N VAL A 212 18.61 -3.19 0.96
CA VAL A 212 17.83 -3.83 2.03
C VAL A 212 18.25 -5.28 2.17
N LYS A 213 19.24 -5.55 3.04
CA LYS A 213 19.65 -6.92 3.37
C LYS A 213 18.46 -7.76 3.87
N LYS A 214 18.45 -9.02 3.46
CA LYS A 214 17.37 -10.00 3.59
C LYS A 214 17.12 -10.43 5.04
N TYR A 215 16.32 -9.67 5.79
CA TYR A 215 16.03 -10.02 7.19
C TYR A 215 14.96 -11.11 7.36
N MET A 216 14.15 -11.37 6.34
CA MET A 216 13.01 -12.30 6.45
C MET A 216 13.41 -13.76 6.20
N GLY A 217 12.97 -14.65 7.08
CA GLY A 217 13.04 -16.10 6.96
C GLY A 217 11.70 -16.68 6.50
N LYS A 218 11.53 -17.99 6.69
CA LYS A 218 10.28 -18.67 6.38
C LYS A 218 9.33 -18.66 7.59
N PRO A 219 8.01 -18.55 7.35
CA PRO A 219 7.02 -18.65 8.42
C PRO A 219 6.74 -20.10 8.84
N LEU A 220 7.13 -21.09 8.01
CA LEU A 220 7.03 -22.53 8.27
C LEU A 220 8.33 -23.21 7.85
N LYS A 221 8.69 -24.32 8.51
CA LYS A 221 9.87 -25.13 8.14
C LYS A 221 9.77 -25.65 6.70
N HIS A 222 8.60 -26.18 6.35
CA HIS A 222 8.24 -26.65 5.01
C HIS A 222 7.12 -25.78 4.43
N ILE A 223 7.30 -25.33 3.19
CA ILE A 223 6.34 -24.46 2.50
C ILE A 223 5.71 -25.26 1.35
N ARG A 224 4.40 -25.44 1.40
CA ARG A 224 3.59 -25.94 0.29
C ARG A 224 2.51 -24.92 -0.01
N ILE A 225 2.61 -24.27 -1.16
CA ILE A 225 1.65 -23.22 -1.54
C ILE A 225 0.35 -23.87 -2.00
N THR A 226 -0.76 -23.46 -1.41
CA THR A 226 -2.11 -23.89 -1.82
C THR A 226 -2.88 -22.77 -2.53
N SER A 227 -2.56 -21.51 -2.22
CA SER A 227 -3.10 -20.35 -2.93
C SER A 227 -2.05 -19.24 -3.00
N HIS A 228 -1.86 -18.68 -4.18
CA HIS A 228 -0.88 -17.62 -4.42
C HIS A 228 -1.43 -16.23 -4.11
N PHE A 229 -0.52 -15.30 -3.82
CA PHE A 229 -0.84 -13.88 -3.78
C PHE A 229 -1.28 -13.37 -5.15
N THR A 230 -2.35 -12.58 -5.17
CA THR A 230 -2.79 -11.89 -6.38
C THR A 230 -3.58 -10.63 -6.03
N HIS A 231 -3.27 -9.52 -6.71
CA HIS A 231 -4.11 -8.32 -6.64
C HIS A 231 -5.39 -8.48 -7.47
N ARG A 232 -5.39 -9.39 -8.45
CA ARG A 232 -6.50 -9.57 -9.39
C ARG A 232 -6.46 -10.97 -10.01
N ARG A 233 -7.37 -11.84 -9.59
CA ARG A 233 -7.67 -13.13 -10.24
C ARG A 233 -9.11 -13.11 -10.70
N PHE A 234 -9.35 -13.37 -11.99
CA PHE A 234 -10.70 -13.52 -12.49
C PHE A 234 -11.27 -14.84 -11.98
N HIS A 235 -12.41 -14.80 -11.29
CA HIS A 235 -13.13 -15.97 -10.85
C HIS A 235 -14.11 -16.38 -11.96
N PRO A 236 -13.90 -17.53 -12.65
CA PRO A 236 -14.67 -17.85 -13.85
C PRO A 236 -16.16 -18.09 -13.57
N VAL A 237 -16.50 -18.72 -12.43
CA VAL A 237 -17.90 -18.99 -12.04
C VAL A 237 -18.64 -17.70 -11.63
N LEU A 238 -18.07 -16.95 -10.68
CA LEU A 238 -18.63 -15.69 -10.20
C LEU A 238 -18.47 -14.51 -11.17
N LYS A 239 -17.79 -14.72 -12.32
CA LYS A 239 -17.46 -13.73 -13.37
C LYS A 239 -16.95 -12.37 -12.84
N ARG A 240 -16.21 -12.38 -11.72
CA ARG A 240 -15.69 -11.18 -11.07
C ARG A 240 -14.21 -11.29 -10.74
N TRP A 241 -13.56 -10.14 -10.59
CA TRP A 241 -12.16 -10.07 -10.16
C TRP A 241 -12.05 -10.19 -8.65
N LYS A 242 -11.07 -10.97 -8.20
CA LYS A 242 -10.89 -11.33 -6.80
C LYS A 242 -9.44 -11.11 -6.38
N ALA A 243 -9.23 -10.55 -5.20
CA ALA A 243 -7.90 -10.37 -4.63
C ALA A 243 -7.62 -11.40 -3.54
N HIS A 244 -6.37 -11.82 -3.44
CA HIS A 244 -5.85 -12.60 -2.31
C HIS A 244 -4.56 -11.92 -1.85
N LEU A 245 -4.67 -11.14 -0.77
CA LEU A 245 -3.59 -10.25 -0.27
C LEU A 245 -2.58 -10.97 0.63
N GLY A 246 -2.48 -12.29 0.49
CA GLY A 246 -1.51 -13.14 1.18
C GLY A 246 -1.12 -14.35 0.33
N THR A 247 -0.43 -15.30 0.92
CA THR A 247 -0.17 -16.61 0.32
C THR A 247 -0.57 -17.67 1.33
N ASP A 248 -1.34 -18.66 0.88
CA ASP A 248 -1.78 -19.75 1.72
C ASP A 248 -0.77 -20.89 1.63
N PHE A 249 -0.29 -21.31 2.80
CA PHE A 249 0.61 -22.44 2.96
C PHE A 249 -0.14 -23.59 3.62
N GLY A 250 -0.41 -24.65 2.86
CA GLY A 250 -1.03 -25.86 3.39
C GLY A 250 -0.10 -26.60 4.33
N ALA A 251 -0.54 -26.84 5.56
CA ALA A 251 0.24 -27.53 6.59
C ALA A 251 -0.69 -28.22 7.60
N LYS A 252 -0.20 -29.28 8.25
CA LYS A 252 -0.98 -30.01 9.26
C LYS A 252 -1.33 -29.08 10.43
N ARG A 253 -2.53 -29.24 11.01
CA ARG A 253 -2.91 -28.57 12.25
C ARG A 253 -1.84 -28.81 13.32
N GLY A 254 -1.49 -27.78 14.08
CA GLY A 254 -0.44 -27.85 15.09
C GLY A 254 0.98 -27.60 14.58
N THR A 255 1.19 -27.44 13.26
CA THR A 255 2.52 -27.09 12.73
C THR A 255 2.99 -25.75 13.33
N PRO A 256 4.23 -25.65 13.89
CA PRO A 256 4.73 -24.40 14.43
C PRO A 256 4.85 -23.29 13.37
N ILE A 257 4.36 -22.10 13.71
CA ILE A 257 4.47 -20.88 12.90
C ILE A 257 5.56 -20.00 13.48
N LEU A 258 6.48 -19.57 12.63
CA LEU A 258 7.68 -18.81 13.00
C LEU A 258 7.55 -17.34 12.60
N ALA A 259 8.03 -16.43 13.45
CA ALA A 259 8.20 -15.04 13.05
C ALA A 259 9.29 -14.94 11.97
N VAL A 260 8.95 -14.37 10.80
CA VAL A 260 9.91 -14.30 9.69
C VAL A 260 11.06 -13.34 9.96
N ALA A 261 10.89 -12.35 10.83
CA ALA A 261 11.94 -11.40 11.19
C ALA A 261 11.69 -10.86 12.61
N LYS A 262 12.73 -10.26 13.20
CA LYS A 262 12.57 -9.52 14.46
C LYS A 262 11.51 -8.43 14.30
N GLY A 263 10.65 -8.26 15.30
CA GLY A 263 9.58 -7.26 15.25
C GLY A 263 8.77 -7.17 16.54
N LYS A 264 7.86 -6.19 16.60
CA LYS A 264 6.92 -6.02 17.71
C LYS A 264 5.55 -6.53 17.28
N VAL A 265 4.97 -7.43 18.06
CA VAL A 265 3.61 -7.93 17.86
C VAL A 265 2.64 -6.77 18.08
N THR A 266 1.87 -6.44 17.05
CA THR A 266 0.87 -5.35 17.09
C THR A 266 -0.54 -5.87 17.32
N PHE A 267 -0.77 -7.16 17.09
CA PHE A 267 -2.06 -7.82 17.28
C PHE A 267 -1.84 -9.33 17.52
N ALA A 268 -2.55 -9.91 18.48
CA ALA A 268 -2.51 -11.34 18.79
C ALA A 268 -3.80 -11.77 19.50
N ARG A 269 -4.87 -11.98 18.74
CA ARG A 269 -6.21 -12.37 19.24
C ARG A 269 -7.09 -12.86 18.08
N TRP A 270 -8.33 -13.22 18.37
CA TRP A 270 -9.34 -13.50 17.35
C TRP A 270 -9.66 -12.26 16.50
N LYS A 271 -9.85 -12.42 15.18
CA LYS A 271 -10.24 -11.34 14.25
C LYS A 271 -11.12 -11.82 13.10
N GLY A 272 -12.42 -12.01 13.36
CA GLY A 272 -13.43 -12.32 12.34
C GLY A 272 -13.03 -13.53 11.49
N ALA A 273 -13.13 -13.42 10.16
CA ALA A 273 -12.76 -14.49 9.24
C ALA A 273 -11.30 -14.94 9.29
N ASN A 274 -10.35 -14.11 9.77
CA ASN A 274 -8.99 -14.57 10.00
C ASN A 274 -8.89 -15.64 11.11
N GLY A 275 -9.90 -15.76 11.97
CA GLY A 275 -9.83 -16.55 13.20
C GLY A 275 -8.75 -16.01 14.14
N ASN A 276 -7.97 -16.89 14.75
CA ASN A 276 -6.80 -16.46 15.54
C ASN A 276 -5.74 -15.85 14.63
N LEU A 277 -5.39 -14.60 14.92
CA LEU A 277 -4.54 -13.78 14.08
C LEU A 277 -3.36 -13.21 14.89
N VAL A 278 -2.17 -13.28 14.30
CA VAL A 278 -1.00 -12.53 14.78
C VAL A 278 -0.59 -11.53 13.71
N LYS A 279 -0.38 -10.26 14.09
CA LYS A 279 0.26 -9.24 13.26
C LYS A 279 1.56 -8.78 13.90
N ILE A 280 2.62 -8.69 13.12
CA ILE A 280 3.95 -8.25 13.58
C ILE A 280 4.40 -7.07 12.73
N ARG A 281 4.77 -5.98 13.38
CA ARG A 281 5.46 -4.85 12.73
C ARG A 281 6.96 -5.05 12.84
N HIS A 282 7.63 -4.97 11.70
CA HIS A 282 9.08 -5.09 11.58
C HIS A 282 9.72 -3.73 11.33
N ARG A 283 11.03 -3.73 11.12
CA ARG A 283 11.77 -2.55 10.65
C ARG A 283 11.35 -2.21 9.22
N ASP A 284 11.69 -1.00 8.79
CA ASP A 284 11.60 -0.57 7.39
C ASP A 284 10.18 -0.66 6.80
N GLY A 285 9.17 -0.40 7.63
CA GLY A 285 7.78 -0.34 7.22
C GLY A 285 7.17 -1.70 6.84
N TYR A 286 7.89 -2.80 7.07
CA TYR A 286 7.36 -4.13 6.86
C TYR A 286 6.41 -4.54 7.99
N ALA A 287 5.34 -5.22 7.63
CA ALA A 287 4.47 -5.92 8.56
C ALA A 287 4.13 -7.31 8.01
N THR A 288 3.89 -8.26 8.90
CA THR A 288 3.43 -9.60 8.54
C THR A 288 2.16 -9.98 9.28
N ILE A 289 1.32 -10.75 8.60
CA ILE A 289 0.05 -11.27 9.11
C ILE A 289 0.09 -12.79 9.04
N TYR A 290 -0.33 -13.45 10.12
CA TYR A 290 -0.43 -14.90 10.25
C TYR A 290 -1.85 -15.21 10.72
N ALA A 291 -2.67 -15.79 9.85
CA ALA A 291 -4.09 -16.06 10.12
C ALA A 291 -4.40 -17.58 10.15
N HIS A 292 -5.60 -17.89 10.63
CA HIS A 292 -6.16 -19.24 10.80
C HIS A 292 -5.42 -20.11 11.83
N LEU A 293 -4.80 -19.50 12.84
CA LEU A 293 -4.03 -20.22 13.87
C LEU A 293 -4.94 -21.12 14.73
N SER A 294 -4.50 -22.34 15.04
CA SER A 294 -5.18 -23.16 16.06
C SER A 294 -4.95 -22.62 17.47
N ARG A 295 -3.75 -22.09 17.73
CA ARG A 295 -3.35 -21.51 19.01
C ARG A 295 -2.33 -20.39 18.80
N ILE A 296 -2.51 -19.29 19.52
CA ILE A 296 -1.56 -18.18 19.58
C ILE A 296 -0.56 -18.44 20.72
N LYS A 297 0.74 -18.28 20.46
CA LYS A 297 1.83 -18.45 21.45
C LYS A 297 2.55 -17.13 21.79
N THR A 298 2.00 -16.01 21.34
CA THR A 298 2.55 -14.66 21.59
C THR A 298 1.44 -13.71 22.03
N LYS A 299 1.79 -12.49 22.42
CA LYS A 299 0.83 -11.48 22.86
C LYS A 299 1.15 -10.10 22.28
N SER A 300 0.13 -9.26 22.16
CA SER A 300 0.30 -7.88 21.71
C SER A 300 1.33 -7.14 22.58
N GLY A 301 2.16 -6.32 21.96
CA GLY A 301 3.24 -5.59 22.63
C GLY A 301 4.56 -6.36 22.76
N LYS A 302 4.55 -7.71 22.70
CA LYS A 302 5.77 -8.53 22.81
C LYS A 302 6.69 -8.30 21.60
N THR A 303 7.99 -8.16 21.85
CA THR A 303 9.02 -8.23 20.80
C THR A 303 9.36 -9.69 20.56
N VAL A 304 9.39 -10.11 19.29
CA VAL A 304 9.76 -11.47 18.88
C VAL A 304 11.00 -11.43 18.00
N ASN A 305 11.79 -12.49 18.07
CA ASN A 305 12.98 -12.66 17.22
C ASN A 305 12.66 -13.48 15.97
N LYS A 306 13.52 -13.39 14.96
CA LYS A 306 13.43 -14.24 13.76
C LYS A 306 13.48 -15.71 14.16
N GLY A 307 12.57 -16.52 13.63
CA GLY A 307 12.49 -17.95 13.91
C GLY A 307 11.76 -18.32 15.21
N GLU A 308 11.35 -17.33 16.02
CA GLU A 308 10.59 -17.59 17.24
C GLU A 308 9.19 -18.13 16.91
N VAL A 309 8.75 -19.17 17.63
CA VAL A 309 7.40 -19.73 17.47
C VAL A 309 6.36 -18.77 18.03
N ILE A 310 5.48 -18.26 17.17
CA ILE A 310 4.44 -17.28 17.52
C ILE A 310 3.04 -17.90 17.63
N GLY A 311 2.89 -19.14 17.17
CA GLY A 311 1.63 -19.86 17.18
C GLY A 311 1.70 -21.16 16.41
N TYR A 312 0.55 -21.74 16.13
CA TYR A 312 0.42 -23.05 15.49
C TYR A 312 -0.65 -23.03 14.42
N VAL A 313 -0.40 -23.70 13.29
CA VAL A 313 -1.33 -23.80 12.16
C VAL A 313 -2.66 -24.40 12.62
N GLY A 314 -3.77 -23.88 12.09
CA GLY A 314 -5.11 -24.37 12.35
C GLY A 314 -6.01 -24.18 11.14
N SER A 315 -7.31 -24.09 11.42
CA SER A 315 -8.36 -23.82 10.44
C SER A 315 -9.45 -22.95 11.09
N THR A 316 -9.07 -22.02 11.96
CA THR A 316 -10.01 -21.13 12.66
C THR A 316 -10.47 -19.99 11.76
N GLY A 317 -11.64 -19.41 12.06
CA GLY A 317 -12.25 -18.39 11.21
C GLY A 317 -12.85 -19.05 9.96
N ARG A 318 -12.95 -18.30 8.86
CA ARG A 318 -13.50 -18.82 7.61
C ARG A 318 -12.39 -19.52 6.85
N SER A 319 -12.28 -20.84 7.00
CA SER A 319 -11.22 -21.67 6.43
C SER A 319 -11.78 -23.02 6.00
N THR A 320 -11.39 -23.50 4.82
CA THR A 320 -11.84 -24.80 4.28
C THR A 320 -11.00 -25.99 4.76
N GLY A 321 -9.84 -25.73 5.38
CA GLY A 321 -8.99 -26.78 5.92
C GLY A 321 -7.68 -26.23 6.52
N PRO A 322 -6.84 -27.07 7.16
CA PRO A 322 -5.63 -26.61 7.82
C PRO A 322 -4.61 -25.94 6.88
N HIS A 323 -4.37 -24.64 7.10
CA HIS A 323 -3.38 -23.85 6.37
C HIS A 323 -2.95 -22.61 7.18
N LEU A 324 -1.84 -22.01 6.79
CA LEU A 324 -1.44 -20.67 7.22
C LEU A 324 -1.72 -19.70 6.08
N HIS A 325 -2.58 -18.72 6.30
CA HIS A 325 -2.64 -17.54 5.45
C HIS A 325 -1.56 -16.55 5.91
N PHE A 326 -0.58 -16.28 5.04
CA PHE A 326 0.57 -15.42 5.33
C PHE A 326 0.57 -14.17 4.44
N GLY A 327 0.35 -13.02 5.06
CA GLY A 327 0.39 -11.71 4.40
C GLY A 327 1.70 -10.97 4.70
N VAL A 328 2.23 -10.28 3.68
CA VAL A 328 3.37 -9.36 3.84
C VAL A 328 2.94 -8.00 3.33
N TYR A 329 3.17 -6.98 4.14
CA TYR A 329 2.84 -5.60 3.82
C TYR A 329 4.11 -4.77 3.89
N LEU A 330 4.32 -3.91 2.90
CA LEU A 330 5.34 -2.87 2.94
C LEU A 330 4.60 -1.55 2.92
N ASN A 331 4.78 -0.74 3.98
CA ASN A 331 4.20 0.59 4.04
C ASN A 331 2.66 0.58 3.89
N GLY A 332 1.99 -0.44 4.44
CA GLY A 332 0.53 -0.60 4.36
C GLY A 332 0.03 -1.24 3.06
N ARG A 333 0.88 -1.43 2.05
CA ARG A 333 0.54 -2.11 0.81
C ARG A 333 0.89 -3.59 0.89
N ALA A 334 -0.08 -4.46 0.61
CA ALA A 334 0.16 -5.89 0.49
C ALA A 334 1.09 -6.17 -0.70
N ILE A 335 2.13 -6.98 -0.47
CA ILE A 335 3.10 -7.40 -1.48
C ILE A 335 3.18 -8.92 -1.51
N ASN A 336 3.56 -9.48 -2.66
CA ASN A 336 3.70 -10.92 -2.79
C ASN A 336 4.77 -11.46 -1.80
N PRO A 337 4.38 -12.28 -0.79
CA PRO A 337 5.29 -12.85 0.19
C PRO A 337 6.45 -13.63 -0.43
N MET A 338 6.22 -14.26 -1.58
CA MET A 338 7.23 -15.07 -2.27
C MET A 338 8.39 -14.26 -2.84
N ARG A 339 8.29 -12.93 -2.92
CA ARG A 339 9.43 -12.06 -3.26
C ARG A 339 10.39 -11.88 -2.09
N MET A 340 9.87 -11.99 -0.87
CA MET A 340 10.61 -11.76 0.38
C MET A 340 11.16 -13.07 0.96
N VAL A 341 10.44 -14.18 0.78
CA VAL A 341 10.76 -15.50 1.38
C VAL A 341 11.79 -16.31 0.55
N LYS A 342 12.38 -15.75 -0.52
CA LYS A 342 13.31 -16.48 -1.39
C LYS A 342 14.69 -16.74 -0.75
N PHE A 343 15.29 -17.85 -1.14
CA PHE A 343 16.60 -18.37 -0.76
C PHE A 343 17.68 -17.76 -1.64
N SER A 344 18.81 -17.33 -1.06
CA SER A 344 19.96 -16.72 -1.74
C SER A 344 19.69 -15.37 -2.43
N SER A 345 20.56 -14.40 -2.19
CA SER A 345 20.67 -13.16 -2.95
C SER A 345 21.73 -13.41 -4.02
N LYS A 346 21.30 -13.70 -5.25
CA LYS A 346 22.11 -13.23 -6.38
C LYS A 346 21.58 -11.82 -6.65
N GLY A 347 22.47 -10.84 -6.75
CA GLY A 347 22.13 -9.47 -7.14
C GLY A 347 21.38 -9.46 -8.48
N VAL A 348 20.96 -8.28 -8.93
CA VAL A 348 20.19 -8.16 -10.17
C VAL A 348 20.96 -8.83 -11.32
N SER A 349 20.41 -9.91 -11.89
CA SER A 349 21.10 -10.73 -12.90
C SER A 349 20.25 -10.91 -14.17
N GLY A 350 20.90 -11.19 -15.30
CA GLY A 350 20.23 -11.42 -16.58
C GLY A 350 19.39 -10.23 -17.08
N LYS A 351 18.15 -10.52 -17.52
CA LYS A 351 17.21 -9.52 -18.07
C LYS A 351 16.87 -8.40 -17.07
N GLU A 352 16.85 -8.72 -15.78
CA GLU A 352 16.57 -7.74 -14.71
C GLU A 352 17.69 -6.70 -14.61
N LYS A 353 18.96 -7.08 -14.81
CA LYS A 353 20.12 -6.16 -14.75
C LYS A 353 20.06 -5.14 -15.88
N LYS A 354 19.69 -5.57 -17.09
CA LYS A 354 19.50 -4.65 -18.24
C LYS A 354 18.37 -3.65 -17.97
N ALA A 355 17.25 -4.11 -17.42
CA ALA A 355 16.13 -3.23 -17.07
C ALA A 355 16.49 -2.24 -15.94
N TYR A 356 17.29 -2.67 -14.98
CA TYR A 356 17.85 -1.84 -13.91
C TYR A 356 18.75 -0.73 -14.47
N LEU A 357 19.76 -1.09 -15.27
CA LEU A 357 20.70 -0.14 -15.88
C LEU A 357 20.00 0.91 -16.76
N ARG A 358 18.98 0.51 -17.52
CA ARG A 358 18.17 1.43 -18.31
C ARG A 358 17.41 2.44 -17.44
N ARG A 359 16.84 2.00 -16.32
CA ARG A 359 16.17 2.90 -15.35
C ARG A 359 17.15 3.83 -14.67
N LYS A 360 18.30 3.30 -14.20
CA LYS A 360 19.40 4.09 -13.65
C LYS A 360 19.78 5.21 -14.60
N LYS A 361 20.13 4.87 -15.85
CA LYS A 361 20.51 5.86 -16.88
C LYS A 361 19.43 6.91 -17.13
N ARG A 362 18.15 6.49 -17.23
CA ARG A 362 17.02 7.43 -17.44
C ARG A 362 16.90 8.41 -16.27
N TYR A 363 16.83 7.91 -15.05
CA TYR A 363 16.61 8.75 -13.87
C TYR A 363 17.81 9.62 -13.52
N THR A 364 19.03 9.12 -13.66
CA THR A 364 20.26 9.92 -13.49
C THR A 364 20.28 11.06 -14.49
N LYS A 365 20.04 10.80 -15.79
CA LYS A 365 19.95 11.85 -16.82
C LYS A 365 18.94 12.93 -16.43
N ILE A 366 17.73 12.53 -16.04
CA ILE A 366 16.67 13.46 -15.63
C ILE A 366 17.14 14.33 -14.44
N ILE A 367 17.66 13.70 -13.39
CA ILE A 367 18.09 14.42 -12.18
C ILE A 367 19.22 15.39 -12.50
N ASP A 368 20.21 14.94 -13.28
CA ASP A 368 21.38 15.75 -13.63
C ASP A 368 20.97 16.95 -14.49
N THR A 369 20.17 16.73 -15.54
CA THR A 369 19.64 17.82 -16.39
C THR A 369 18.88 18.87 -15.59
N ILE A 370 18.04 18.46 -14.63
CA ILE A 370 17.25 19.41 -13.84
C ILE A 370 18.15 20.23 -12.87
N PHE A 371 19.19 19.60 -12.29
CA PHE A 371 20.14 20.32 -11.44
C PHE A 371 21.04 21.27 -12.24
N ASP A 372 21.47 20.88 -13.43
CA ASP A 372 22.35 21.68 -14.29
C ASP A 372 21.61 22.91 -14.84
N GLU A 373 20.31 22.79 -15.13
CA GLU A 373 19.47 23.90 -15.59
C GLU A 373 18.87 24.76 -14.45
N ASN A 374 19.14 24.43 -13.19
CA ASN A 374 18.60 25.11 -12.00
C ASN A 374 17.07 25.32 -12.02
N ARG A 375 16.32 24.34 -12.59
CA ARG A 375 14.87 24.43 -12.77
C ARG A 375 14.12 24.22 -11.46
N PRO A 376 12.96 24.87 -11.25
CA PRO A 376 12.15 24.67 -10.05
C PRO A 376 11.64 23.23 -9.94
N SER A 377 11.59 22.74 -8.70
CA SER A 377 11.01 21.46 -8.34
C SER A 377 9.59 21.25 -8.90
N TYR A 378 9.32 20.07 -9.46
CA TYR A 378 7.96 19.56 -9.70
C TYR A 378 7.39 18.96 -8.40
N VAL A 379 7.12 19.82 -7.43
CA VAL A 379 6.60 19.43 -6.12
C VAL A 379 5.08 19.61 -6.09
N TRP A 380 4.36 18.57 -5.69
CA TRP A 380 2.97 18.73 -5.29
C TRP A 380 2.90 19.58 -4.01
N ASN A 381 2.21 20.73 -4.08
CA ASN A 381 1.94 21.57 -2.92
C ASN A 381 0.45 21.44 -2.56
N THR A 382 0.17 21.08 -1.30
CA THR A 382 -1.16 21.15 -0.68
C THR A 382 -1.72 22.57 -0.60
N VAL A 383 -0.90 23.58 -0.86
CA VAL A 383 -1.30 24.98 -0.91
C VAL A 383 -1.22 25.42 -2.36
N GLN A 384 -2.38 25.79 -2.91
CA GLN A 384 -2.52 26.54 -4.15
C GLN A 384 -1.41 27.58 -4.25
N GLU A 385 -0.52 27.46 -5.24
CA GLU A 385 0.21 28.58 -5.89
C GLU A 385 1.27 28.17 -6.91
N ARG A 386 1.52 26.88 -7.14
CA ARG A 386 2.21 26.45 -8.38
C ARG A 386 1.41 25.36 -9.05
N LEU A 387 0.43 25.79 -9.83
CA LEU A 387 -0.02 25.02 -10.97
C LEU A 387 1.24 24.60 -11.73
N VAL A 388 1.41 23.31 -11.90
CA VAL A 388 2.25 22.80 -13.00
C VAL A 388 1.73 23.49 -14.25
N THR A 389 2.46 24.48 -14.75
CA THR A 389 2.06 25.12 -15.99
C THR A 389 2.13 24.08 -17.11
N PRO A 390 1.27 24.17 -18.14
CA PRO A 390 1.39 23.34 -19.33
C PRO A 390 2.85 23.27 -19.84
N ASP A 391 3.56 24.40 -19.81
CA ASP A 391 4.96 24.53 -20.21
C ASP A 391 5.92 23.67 -19.37
N MET A 392 5.73 23.62 -18.04
CA MET A 392 6.51 22.72 -17.20
C MET A 392 6.24 21.26 -17.57
N ARG A 393 4.98 20.89 -17.81
CA ARG A 393 4.62 19.52 -18.20
C ARG A 393 5.22 19.14 -19.55
N GLU A 394 5.28 20.06 -20.51
CA GLU A 394 5.93 19.84 -21.81
C GLU A 394 7.45 19.71 -21.69
N TYR A 395 8.09 20.53 -20.87
CA TYR A 395 9.52 20.43 -20.60
C TYR A 395 9.89 19.07 -19.97
N TYR A 396 9.17 18.63 -18.93
CA TYR A 396 9.44 17.32 -18.34
C TYR A 396 9.24 16.20 -19.39
N LYS A 397 8.19 16.26 -20.21
CA LYS A 397 8.03 15.30 -21.32
C LYS A 397 9.22 15.32 -22.30
N SER A 398 9.77 16.49 -22.63
CA SER A 398 10.87 16.61 -23.60
C SER A 398 12.18 15.97 -23.12
N ILE A 399 12.44 15.98 -21.81
CA ILE A 399 13.60 15.29 -21.21
C ILE A 399 13.33 13.78 -20.97
N GLY A 400 12.23 13.27 -21.52
CA GLY A 400 11.87 11.86 -21.50
C GLY A 400 11.19 11.43 -20.20
N TRP A 401 10.42 12.33 -19.58
CA TRP A 401 9.65 12.08 -18.36
C TRP A 401 8.25 11.53 -18.64
#